data_AF-A0A0G4N995-F1
#
_entry.id   AF-A0A0G4N995-F1
#
_cell.length_a   1.000
_cell.length_b   1.000
_cell.length_c   1.000
_cell.angle_alpha   90.00
_cell.angle_beta   90.00
_cell.angle_gamma   90.00
#
_symmetry.space_group_name_H-M   'P 1'
#
loop_
_entity.id
_entity.type
_entity.pdbx_description
1 polymer ?
#
loop_
_entity_poly.entity_id
_entity_poly.type
_entity_poly.pdbx_seq_one_letter_code
_entity_poly.pdbx_strand_id
1 'polypeptide(L)'
;KEFVELKEQPRGIKRGKLMKYQEEGVNWMLSSYHTGRNVILADEMGLGKTVQVVSLITTLIQDSPQCWPFMVVVPNSTCPNWRREIKFWAPDLRVVTYHGGRQAQDLAYKYELFPDGAKDMKAHIVVMSYDSAQDDRTKSLFRSVSWAGLVVDEGQRLKNDQNLLYLALKSMSFPFRLLLTGTPLQNNKRELFNLLQFVDTAHNAAKLDEEYAELNATNLPKLHEKIRPYFLRRTKAQVLKFLPPMAQIILPVSMTILQEKLCKSIMAKSPELIKAIFADDKIKKTKDRGSLNNILMQLRKC
;
A
#
# COMPACT_ATOMS: atom_id res chain seq x y z
N LYS A 1 -7.76 26.23 7.27
CA LYS A 1 -8.66 26.21 8.45
C LYS A 1 -8.07 25.28 9.49
N GLU A 2 -8.10 25.68 10.76
CA GLU A 2 -7.56 24.90 11.89
C GLU A 2 -8.29 23.56 12.05
N PHE A 3 -7.54 22.56 12.48
CA PHE A 3 -8.04 21.21 12.75
C PHE A 3 -8.92 21.22 14.00
N VAL A 4 -10.07 20.55 13.93
CA VAL A 4 -10.93 20.27 15.08
C VAL A 4 -11.01 18.75 15.23
N GLU A 5 -10.65 18.27 16.41
CA GLU A 5 -10.72 16.85 16.74
C GLU A 5 -12.18 16.37 16.71
N LEU A 6 -12.43 15.25 16.02
CA LEU A 6 -13.73 14.60 16.03
C LEU A 6 -13.93 13.91 17.38
N LYS A 7 -14.90 14.40 18.15
CA LYS A 7 -15.34 13.78 19.40
C LYS A 7 -16.30 12.60 19.18
N GLU A 8 -16.94 12.57 18.01
CA GLU A 8 -17.93 11.59 17.62
C GLU A 8 -17.67 11.14 16.18
N GLN A 9 -18.20 9.97 15.83
CA GLN A 9 -18.13 9.44 14.47
C GLN A 9 -18.67 10.44 13.43
N PRO A 10 -18.03 10.57 12.25
CA PRO A 10 -18.51 11.44 11.19
C PRO A 10 -19.96 11.11 10.79
N ARG A 11 -20.79 12.14 10.62
CA ARG A 11 -22.23 12.00 10.33
C ARG A 11 -22.52 11.22 9.05
N GLY A 12 -21.59 11.25 8.10
CA GLY A 12 -21.70 10.50 6.84
C GLY A 12 -21.57 8.98 6.97
N ILE A 13 -21.07 8.49 8.10
CA ILE A 13 -20.89 7.06 8.34
C ILE A 13 -22.17 6.48 8.96
N LYS A 14 -22.98 5.80 8.16
CA LYS A 14 -24.38 5.46 8.52
C LYS A 14 -24.61 4.02 9.01
N ARG A 15 -23.81 3.05 8.55
CA ARG A 15 -24.13 1.60 8.68
C ARG A 15 -23.34 0.82 9.72
N GLY A 16 -22.56 1.50 10.56
CA GLY A 16 -21.82 0.85 11.64
C GLY A 16 -21.17 1.85 12.58
N LYS A 17 -20.53 1.35 13.64
CA LYS A 17 -19.81 2.16 14.62
C LYS A 17 -18.31 1.91 14.53
N LEU A 18 -17.52 2.98 14.47
CA LEU A 18 -16.07 2.89 14.54
C LEU A 18 -15.61 2.41 15.92
N MET A 19 -14.54 1.62 15.96
CA MET A 19 -13.85 1.32 17.21
C MET A 19 -13.02 2.54 17.65
N LYS A 20 -12.77 2.69 18.96
CA LYS A 20 -12.03 3.84 19.51
C LYS A 20 -10.69 4.10 18.82
N TYR A 21 -9.88 3.06 18.61
CA TYR A 21 -8.60 3.22 17.91
C TYR A 21 -8.80 3.63 16.44
N GLN A 22 -9.91 3.26 15.80
CA GLN A 22 -10.20 3.71 14.43
C GLN A 22 -10.51 5.21 14.41
N GLU A 23 -11.26 5.71 15.39
CA GLU A 23 -11.54 7.15 15.57
C GLU A 23 -10.24 7.93 15.81
N GLU A 24 -9.36 7.44 16.70
CA GLU A 24 -8.02 8.01 16.92
C GLU A 24 -7.18 8.06 15.62
N GLY A 25 -7.25 7.00 14.81
CA GLY A 25 -6.56 6.93 13.52
C GLY A 25 -7.10 7.94 12.52
N VAL A 26 -8.43 8.13 12.48
CA VAL A 26 -9.08 9.15 11.64
C VAL A 26 -8.66 10.55 12.08
N ASN A 27 -8.69 10.85 13.38
CA ASN A 27 -8.25 12.14 13.92
C ASN A 27 -6.78 12.43 13.61
N TRP A 28 -5.90 11.44 13.72
CA TRP A 28 -4.49 11.58 13.34
C TRP A 28 -4.32 11.91 11.86
N MET A 29 -5.05 11.23 10.97
CA MET A 29 -5.01 11.51 9.53
C MET A 29 -5.62 12.89 9.19
N LEU A 30 -6.71 13.29 9.85
CA LEU A 30 -7.32 14.61 9.67
C LEU A 30 -6.37 15.72 10.12
N SER A 31 -5.76 15.61 11.31
CA SER A 31 -4.75 16.56 11.78
C SER A 31 -3.59 16.67 10.79
N SER A 32 -3.15 15.55 10.23
CA SER A 32 -2.08 15.52 9.22
C SER A 32 -2.50 16.22 7.93
N TYR A 33 -3.74 16.01 7.47
CA TYR A 33 -4.31 16.72 6.32
C TYR A 33 -4.29 18.24 6.52
N HIS A 34 -4.81 18.72 7.66
CA HIS A 34 -4.89 20.16 7.96
C HIS A 34 -3.52 20.82 8.16
N THR A 35 -2.50 20.06 8.57
CA THR A 35 -1.12 20.54 8.70
C THR A 35 -0.31 20.40 7.41
N GLY A 36 -0.91 19.89 6.32
CA GLY A 36 -0.24 19.67 5.05
C GLY A 36 0.80 18.55 5.07
N ARG A 37 0.69 17.62 6.04
CA ARG A 37 1.60 16.48 6.18
C ARG A 37 0.98 15.23 5.55
N ASN A 38 1.69 14.66 4.60
CA ASN A 38 1.37 13.36 4.01
C ASN A 38 1.74 12.24 4.99
N VAL A 39 1.03 11.11 4.95
CA VAL A 39 1.10 10.10 6.01
C VAL A 39 1.03 8.66 5.51
N ILE A 40 1.48 7.74 6.35
CA ILE A 40 1.47 6.30 6.13
C ILE A 40 0.76 5.61 7.30
N LEU A 41 -0.40 5.01 7.01
CA LEU A 41 -1.14 4.16 7.94
C LEU A 41 -0.62 2.72 7.81
N ALA A 42 0.26 2.34 8.73
CA ALA A 42 0.96 1.07 8.78
C ALA A 42 0.36 0.08 9.79
N ASP A 43 -0.93 0.22 10.10
CA ASP A 43 -1.68 -0.68 10.97
C ASP A 43 -1.67 -2.13 10.46
N GLU A 44 -1.62 -3.08 11.39
CA GLU A 44 -1.71 -4.51 11.09
C GLU A 44 -2.93 -4.87 10.22
N MET A 45 -2.77 -5.86 9.35
CA MET A 45 -3.84 -6.35 8.48
C MET A 45 -5.05 -6.81 9.32
N GLY A 46 -6.24 -6.34 8.95
CA GLY A 46 -7.49 -6.64 9.65
C GLY A 46 -7.94 -5.59 10.68
N LEU A 47 -7.16 -4.55 10.96
CA LEU A 47 -7.58 -3.47 11.88
C LEU A 47 -8.58 -2.47 11.28
N GLY A 48 -9.05 -2.67 10.05
CA GLY A 48 -10.04 -1.79 9.41
C GLY A 48 -9.44 -0.51 8.85
N LYS A 49 -8.26 -0.59 8.19
CA LYS A 49 -7.67 0.57 7.49
C LYS A 49 -8.64 1.19 6.48
N THR A 50 -9.34 0.36 5.71
CA THR A 50 -10.33 0.81 4.71
C THR A 50 -11.40 1.70 5.34
N VAL A 51 -12.03 1.27 6.44
CA VAL A 51 -13.09 2.09 7.08
C VAL A 51 -12.53 3.38 7.68
N GLN A 52 -11.30 3.38 8.21
CA GLN A 52 -10.63 4.61 8.66
C GLN A 52 -10.44 5.59 7.50
N VAL A 53 -9.99 5.12 6.33
CA VAL A 53 -9.86 5.96 5.13
C VAL A 53 -11.20 6.47 4.63
N VAL A 54 -12.22 5.61 4.57
CA VAL A 54 -13.56 6.04 4.14
C VAL A 54 -14.10 7.11 5.08
N SER A 55 -13.88 6.97 6.39
CA SER A 55 -14.28 7.95 7.40
C SER A 55 -13.53 9.28 7.23
N LEU A 56 -12.22 9.24 7.00
CA LEU A 56 -11.40 10.42 6.67
C LEU A 56 -11.95 11.16 5.46
N ILE A 57 -12.10 10.45 4.32
CA ILE A 57 -12.57 11.05 3.06
C ILE A 57 -13.98 11.61 3.22
N THR A 58 -14.87 10.89 3.90
CA THR A 58 -16.25 11.32 4.16
C THR A 58 -16.28 12.64 4.94
N THR A 59 -15.45 12.75 5.99
CA THR A 59 -15.32 13.97 6.80
C THR A 59 -14.82 15.15 5.95
N LEU A 60 -13.80 14.92 5.12
CA LEU A 60 -13.22 15.98 4.27
C LEU A 60 -14.19 16.46 3.18
N ILE A 61 -15.06 15.58 2.66
CA ILE A 61 -16.06 15.91 1.65
C ILE A 61 -17.28 16.61 2.25
N GLN A 62 -17.85 16.08 3.33
CA GLN A 62 -19.13 16.54 3.87
C GLN A 62 -19.00 17.68 4.89
N ASP A 63 -17.95 17.67 5.70
CA ASP A 63 -17.79 18.61 6.79
C ASP A 63 -16.84 19.76 6.40
N SER A 64 -15.55 19.64 6.68
CA SER A 64 -14.55 20.65 6.36
C SER A 64 -13.28 19.97 5.83
N PRO A 65 -12.66 20.48 4.75
CA PRO A 65 -12.92 21.74 4.05
C PRO A 65 -13.97 21.66 2.92
N GLN A 66 -14.68 20.55 2.74
CA GLN A 66 -15.56 20.29 1.58
C GLN A 66 -14.76 20.23 0.28
N CYS A 67 -13.79 19.33 0.25
CA CYS A 67 -12.93 19.12 -0.91
C CYS A 67 -13.16 17.74 -1.53
N TRP A 68 -13.09 17.70 -2.86
CA TRP A 68 -13.12 16.51 -3.69
C TRP A 68 -12.53 16.93 -5.05
N PRO A 69 -12.08 16.00 -5.89
CA PRO A 69 -12.13 14.54 -5.78
C PRO A 69 -10.95 13.89 -5.05
N PHE A 70 -11.17 12.69 -4.52
CA PHE A 70 -10.11 11.81 -4.01
C PHE A 70 -9.82 10.65 -4.98
N MET A 71 -8.54 10.36 -5.18
CA MET A 71 -8.11 9.17 -5.92
C MET A 71 -7.73 8.07 -4.94
N VAL A 72 -8.26 6.86 -5.12
CA VAL A 72 -7.95 5.68 -4.31
C VAL A 72 -7.37 4.61 -5.25
N VAL A 73 -6.06 4.42 -5.18
CA VAL A 73 -5.30 3.50 -6.05
C VAL A 73 -5.03 2.20 -5.32
N VAL A 74 -5.50 1.09 -5.88
CA VAL A 74 -5.57 -0.20 -5.17
C VAL A 74 -5.20 -1.37 -6.09
N PRO A 75 -4.86 -2.56 -5.55
CA PRO A 75 -4.73 -3.77 -6.35
C PRO A 75 -6.02 -4.05 -7.13
N ASN A 76 -5.91 -4.51 -8.39
CA ASN A 76 -7.07 -4.75 -9.26
C ASN A 76 -8.13 -5.67 -8.62
N SER A 77 -7.70 -6.71 -7.88
CA SER A 77 -8.57 -7.63 -7.15
C SER A 77 -9.38 -6.97 -6.03
N THR A 78 -8.92 -5.83 -5.50
CA THR A 78 -9.55 -5.13 -4.37
C THR A 78 -10.41 -3.94 -4.79
N CYS A 79 -10.37 -3.50 -6.06
CA CYS A 79 -11.23 -2.42 -6.54
C CYS A 79 -12.73 -2.64 -6.24
N PRO A 80 -13.30 -3.83 -6.49
CA PRO A 80 -14.71 -4.09 -6.18
C PRO A 80 -14.99 -4.07 -4.67
N ASN A 81 -14.02 -4.49 -3.86
CA ASN A 81 -14.14 -4.44 -2.40
C ASN A 81 -14.17 -3.00 -1.89
N TRP A 82 -13.26 -2.15 -2.34
CA TRP A 82 -13.23 -0.73 -2.00
C TRP A 82 -14.54 -0.02 -2.37
N ARG A 83 -15.08 -0.27 -3.57
CA ARG A 83 -16.40 0.27 -3.96
C ARG A 83 -17.52 -0.18 -3.01
N ARG A 84 -17.56 -1.46 -2.64
CA ARG A 84 -18.56 -2.00 -1.71
C ARG A 84 -18.46 -1.37 -0.32
N GLU A 85 -17.24 -1.28 0.23
CA GLU A 85 -17.01 -0.66 1.54
C GLU A 85 -17.39 0.83 1.54
N ILE A 86 -16.98 1.60 0.52
CA ILE A 86 -17.37 3.02 0.41
C ILE A 86 -18.90 3.16 0.36
N LYS A 87 -19.58 2.35 -0.47
CA LYS A 87 -21.05 2.40 -0.57
C LYS A 87 -21.77 1.92 0.69
N PHE A 88 -21.17 1.00 1.44
CA PHE A 88 -21.73 0.52 2.69
C PHE A 88 -21.60 1.58 3.79
N TRP A 89 -20.39 2.09 4.03
CA TRP A 89 -20.12 3.03 5.11
C TRP A 89 -20.64 4.44 4.81
N ALA A 90 -20.46 4.94 3.59
CA ALA A 90 -20.80 6.30 3.17
C ALA A 90 -21.67 6.30 1.88
N PRO A 91 -22.95 5.89 1.97
CA PRO A 91 -23.82 5.69 0.80
C PRO A 91 -24.07 6.95 -0.03
N ASP A 92 -24.02 8.13 0.60
CA ASP A 92 -24.27 9.43 -0.03
C ASP A 92 -23.13 9.84 -0.97
N LEU A 93 -21.95 9.21 -0.85
CA LEU A 93 -20.82 9.53 -1.70
C LEU A 93 -20.93 8.85 -3.07
N ARG A 94 -20.85 9.65 -4.14
CA ARG A 94 -20.61 9.15 -5.50
C ARG A 94 -19.17 8.63 -5.66
N VAL A 95 -19.05 7.31 -5.71
CA VAL A 95 -17.81 6.58 -6.02
C VAL A 95 -17.90 5.98 -7.42
N VAL A 96 -16.82 6.14 -8.19
CA VAL A 96 -16.68 5.59 -9.54
C VAL A 96 -15.46 4.68 -9.58
N THR A 97 -15.61 3.49 -10.16
CA THR A 97 -14.52 2.53 -10.34
C THR A 97 -13.93 2.66 -11.73
N TYR A 98 -12.65 2.99 -11.80
CA TYR A 98 -11.85 3.07 -13.03
C TYR A 98 -10.85 1.90 -13.07
N HIS A 99 -11.35 0.72 -13.46
CA HIS A 99 -10.54 -0.48 -13.63
C HIS A 99 -11.08 -1.37 -14.76
N GLY A 100 -10.33 -2.39 -15.14
CA GLY A 100 -10.70 -3.32 -16.21
C GLY A 100 -10.18 -2.88 -17.57
N GLY A 101 -10.82 -3.37 -18.64
CA GLY A 101 -10.41 -3.09 -20.00
C GLY A 101 -10.78 -1.68 -20.48
N ARG A 102 -10.18 -1.28 -21.61
CA ARG A 102 -10.34 0.06 -22.21
C ARG A 102 -11.79 0.49 -22.40
N GLN A 103 -12.67 -0.41 -22.85
CA GLN A 103 -14.09 -0.08 -23.06
C GLN A 103 -14.80 0.28 -21.75
N ALA A 104 -14.55 -0.46 -20.67
CA ALA A 104 -15.15 -0.18 -19.37
C ALA A 104 -14.63 1.16 -18.80
N GLN A 105 -13.33 1.42 -18.95
CA GLN A 105 -12.71 2.68 -18.57
C GLN A 105 -13.27 3.87 -19.36
N ASP A 106 -13.49 3.73 -20.67
CA ASP A 106 -14.06 4.76 -21.53
C ASP A 106 -15.51 5.08 -21.15
N LEU A 107 -16.31 4.06 -20.83
CA LEU A 107 -17.67 4.24 -20.33
C LEU A 107 -17.69 4.95 -18.97
N ALA A 108 -16.84 4.51 -18.03
CA ALA A 108 -16.73 5.16 -16.72
C ALA A 108 -16.30 6.62 -16.85
N TYR A 109 -15.32 6.92 -17.71
CA TYR A 109 -14.86 8.29 -17.93
C TYR A 109 -15.97 9.19 -18.49
N LYS A 110 -16.64 8.74 -19.57
CA LYS A 110 -17.62 9.54 -20.30
C LYS A 110 -18.96 9.69 -19.58
N TYR A 111 -19.43 8.65 -18.91
CA TYR A 111 -20.78 8.63 -18.34
C TYR A 111 -20.79 8.76 -16.81
N GLU A 112 -19.74 8.33 -16.11
CA GLU A 112 -19.71 8.38 -14.64
C GLU A 112 -18.86 9.54 -14.09
N LEU A 113 -17.69 9.83 -14.68
CA LEU A 113 -16.82 10.90 -14.21
C LEU A 113 -17.23 12.27 -14.78
N PHE A 114 -17.42 12.35 -16.09
CA PHE A 114 -17.73 13.57 -16.83
C PHE A 114 -19.00 13.42 -17.68
N PRO A 115 -20.17 13.14 -17.06
CA PRO A 115 -21.43 12.98 -17.79
C PRO A 115 -21.74 14.21 -18.65
N ASP A 116 -22.31 13.98 -19.83
CA ASP A 116 -22.74 15.02 -20.79
C ASP A 116 -21.64 16.02 -21.19
N GLY A 117 -20.37 15.63 -21.09
CA GLY A 117 -19.24 16.50 -21.39
C GLY A 117 -19.03 17.60 -20.34
N ALA A 118 -19.49 17.39 -19.10
CA ALA A 118 -19.24 18.29 -17.99
C ALA A 118 -17.73 18.57 -17.85
N LYS A 119 -17.37 19.83 -17.59
CA LYS A 119 -15.97 20.23 -17.34
C LYS A 119 -15.48 19.73 -15.98
N ASP A 120 -16.37 19.72 -14.99
CA ASP A 120 -16.05 19.30 -13.63
C ASP A 120 -16.41 17.84 -13.39
N MET A 121 -15.53 17.11 -12.71
CA MET A 121 -15.76 15.74 -12.36
C MET A 121 -16.88 15.63 -11.32
N LYS A 122 -17.88 14.80 -11.58
CA LYS A 122 -19.04 14.62 -10.70
C LYS A 122 -18.83 13.55 -9.63
N ALA A 123 -17.77 12.76 -9.70
CA ALA A 123 -17.43 11.76 -8.71
C ALA A 123 -16.66 12.37 -7.54
N HIS A 124 -17.04 12.02 -6.30
CA HIS A 124 -16.25 12.40 -5.13
C HIS A 124 -15.02 11.52 -4.96
N ILE A 125 -15.14 10.23 -5.29
CA ILE A 125 -14.07 9.24 -5.13
C ILE A 125 -13.90 8.45 -6.43
N VAL A 126 -12.66 8.35 -6.91
CA VAL A 126 -12.29 7.48 -8.03
C VAL A 126 -11.42 6.35 -7.52
N VAL A 127 -11.94 5.11 -7.59
CA VAL A 127 -11.19 3.90 -7.25
C VAL A 127 -10.52 3.37 -8.51
N MET A 128 -9.19 3.36 -8.55
CA MET A 128 -8.41 3.01 -9.73
C MET A 128 -7.49 1.81 -9.45
N SER A 129 -7.37 0.88 -10.41
CA SER A 129 -6.39 -0.21 -10.28
C SER A 129 -4.97 0.28 -10.56
N TYR A 130 -3.95 -0.41 -10.02
CA TYR A 130 -2.56 -0.07 -10.35
C TYR A 130 -2.26 -0.08 -11.85
N ASP A 131 -2.78 -1.08 -12.57
CA ASP A 131 -2.54 -1.22 -14.01
C ASP A 131 -3.16 -0.04 -14.78
N SER A 132 -4.36 0.40 -14.36
CA SER A 132 -5.01 1.58 -14.95
C SER A 132 -4.23 2.86 -14.63
N ALA A 133 -3.74 3.03 -13.40
CA ALA A 133 -2.95 4.20 -13.03
C ALA A 133 -1.61 4.28 -13.77
N GLN A 134 -1.03 3.14 -14.14
CA GLN A 134 0.23 3.04 -14.89
C GLN A 134 0.09 3.26 -16.39
N ASP A 135 -1.13 3.24 -16.93
CA ASP A 135 -1.40 3.43 -18.35
C ASP A 135 -1.19 4.89 -18.77
N ASP A 136 -0.48 5.12 -19.87
CA ASP A 136 -0.08 6.46 -20.31
C ASP A 136 -1.26 7.34 -20.75
N ARG A 137 -2.29 6.72 -21.34
CA ARG A 137 -3.53 7.41 -21.68
C ARG A 137 -4.22 7.88 -20.41
N THR A 138 -4.36 7.00 -19.43
CA THR A 138 -4.95 7.33 -18.13
C THR A 138 -4.17 8.45 -17.43
N LYS A 139 -2.83 8.38 -17.41
CA LYS A 139 -1.99 9.48 -16.91
C LYS A 139 -2.33 10.81 -17.56
N SER A 140 -2.43 10.83 -18.88
CA SER A 140 -2.71 12.05 -19.65
C SER A 140 -4.09 12.62 -19.33
N LEU A 141 -5.11 11.77 -19.19
CA LEU A 141 -6.49 12.18 -18.87
C LEU A 141 -6.61 12.75 -17.46
N PHE A 142 -5.97 12.13 -16.47
CA PHE A 142 -6.14 12.51 -15.06
C PHE A 142 -5.10 13.53 -14.55
N ARG A 143 -4.12 13.93 -15.37
CA ARG A 143 -3.11 14.92 -15.01
C ARG A 143 -3.67 16.33 -14.81
N SER A 144 -4.72 16.70 -15.54
CA SER A 144 -5.38 18.01 -15.44
C SER A 144 -6.37 18.11 -14.28
N VAL A 145 -6.70 16.99 -13.64
CA VAL A 145 -7.66 16.95 -12.53
C VAL A 145 -7.01 17.51 -11.27
N SER A 146 -7.68 18.48 -10.64
CA SER A 146 -7.26 19.06 -9.36
C SER A 146 -7.71 18.17 -8.21
N TRP A 147 -6.91 17.15 -7.87
CA TRP A 147 -7.23 16.21 -6.80
C TRP A 147 -7.13 16.85 -5.41
N ALA A 148 -8.05 16.49 -4.52
CA ALA A 148 -8.01 16.83 -3.10
C ALA A 148 -7.02 15.95 -2.32
N GLY A 149 -6.82 14.71 -2.76
CA GLY A 149 -5.86 13.79 -2.15
C GLY A 149 -5.77 12.44 -2.86
N LEU A 150 -4.68 11.72 -2.57
CA LEU A 150 -4.37 10.39 -3.03
C LEU A 150 -4.33 9.41 -1.86
N VAL A 151 -4.98 8.27 -2.02
CA VAL A 151 -4.82 7.11 -1.16
C VAL A 151 -4.23 5.98 -2.00
N VAL A 152 -3.18 5.33 -1.51
CA VAL A 152 -2.62 4.13 -2.13
C VAL A 152 -2.71 2.97 -1.15
N ASP A 153 -3.49 1.96 -1.48
CA ASP A 153 -3.53 0.72 -0.71
C ASP A 153 -2.30 -0.15 -1.03
N GLU A 154 -1.92 -1.06 -0.13
CA GLU A 154 -0.71 -1.90 -0.23
C GLU A 154 0.54 -1.13 -0.73
N GLY A 155 0.84 -0.03 -0.04
CA GLY A 155 1.86 0.96 -0.38
C GLY A 155 3.26 0.40 -0.59
N GLN A 156 3.56 -0.81 -0.13
CA GLN A 156 4.79 -1.53 -0.47
C GLN A 156 4.99 -1.73 -1.99
N ARG A 157 3.95 -1.55 -2.82
CA ARG A 157 4.09 -1.49 -4.29
C ARG A 157 4.93 -0.30 -4.78
N LEU A 158 5.05 0.76 -3.98
CA LEU A 158 5.84 1.96 -4.26
C LEU A 158 7.27 1.89 -3.72
N LYS A 159 7.73 0.70 -3.34
CA LYS A 159 9.07 0.48 -2.76
C LYS A 159 10.24 0.80 -3.70
N ASN A 160 9.99 0.89 -5.00
CA ASN A 160 10.99 1.22 -6.02
C ASN A 160 10.56 2.49 -6.76
N ASP A 161 11.40 3.52 -6.73
CA ASP A 161 11.19 4.82 -7.36
C ASP A 161 11.24 4.77 -8.90
N GLN A 162 11.80 3.70 -9.47
CA GLN A 162 11.78 3.40 -10.91
C GLN A 162 10.52 2.65 -11.36
N ASN A 163 9.61 2.30 -10.44
CA ASN A 163 8.38 1.62 -10.79
C ASN A 163 7.47 2.55 -11.62
N LEU A 164 6.86 2.05 -12.69
CA LEU A 164 5.90 2.78 -13.52
C LEU A 164 4.79 3.41 -12.69
N LEU A 165 4.30 2.72 -11.64
CA LEU A 165 3.28 3.27 -10.75
C LEU A 165 3.78 4.49 -9.99
N TYR A 166 5.02 4.42 -9.48
CA TYR A 166 5.63 5.50 -8.72
C TYR A 166 5.75 6.75 -9.61
N LEU A 167 6.28 6.58 -10.82
CA LEU A 167 6.44 7.66 -11.80
C LEU A 167 5.09 8.23 -12.23
N ALA A 168 4.10 7.37 -12.46
CA ALA A 168 2.74 7.77 -12.84
C ALA A 168 2.10 8.68 -11.78
N LEU A 169 2.09 8.23 -10.52
CA LEU A 169 1.49 9.00 -9.42
C LEU A 169 2.28 10.27 -9.10
N LYS A 170 3.61 10.26 -9.28
CA LYS A 170 4.45 11.45 -9.11
C LYS A 170 4.19 12.51 -10.19
N SER A 171 3.76 12.11 -11.39
CA SER A 171 3.43 13.04 -12.49
C SER A 171 2.12 13.81 -12.28
N MET A 172 1.27 13.34 -11.35
CA MET A 172 0.01 13.96 -10.97
C MET A 172 0.19 14.82 -9.72
N SER A 173 -0.62 15.87 -9.58
CA SER A 173 -0.59 16.74 -8.42
C SER A 173 -1.57 16.26 -7.35
N PHE A 174 -1.06 16.02 -6.14
CA PHE A 174 -1.85 15.61 -4.98
C PHE A 174 -1.40 16.44 -3.77
N PRO A 175 -2.25 17.33 -3.23
CA PRO A 175 -1.95 18.10 -2.03
C PRO A 175 -1.76 17.23 -0.79
N PHE A 176 -2.50 16.11 -0.73
CA PHE A 176 -2.42 15.14 0.35
C PHE A 176 -2.19 13.73 -0.20
N ARG A 177 -1.27 12.98 0.41
CA ARG A 177 -0.95 11.59 0.08
C ARG A 177 -1.05 10.74 1.34
N LEU A 178 -1.82 9.66 1.25
CA LEU A 178 -1.98 8.65 2.29
C LEU A 178 -1.60 7.28 1.74
N LEU A 179 -0.62 6.62 2.35
CA LEU A 179 -0.27 5.24 2.00
C LEU A 179 -0.80 4.29 3.07
N LEU A 180 -1.40 3.18 2.64
CA LEU A 180 -1.84 2.11 3.54
C LEU A 180 -0.88 0.93 3.37
N THR A 181 -0.35 0.40 4.46
CA THR A 181 0.42 -0.83 4.41
C THR A 181 0.08 -1.71 5.60
N GLY A 182 -0.08 -3.00 5.36
CA GLY A 182 -0.17 -4.00 6.43
C GLY A 182 1.16 -4.69 6.73
N THR A 183 2.17 -4.48 5.88
CA THR A 183 3.43 -5.20 5.94
C THR A 183 4.48 -4.42 6.72
N PRO A 184 5.29 -5.10 7.55
CA PRO A 184 6.38 -4.43 8.25
C PRO A 184 7.40 -3.90 7.24
N LEU A 185 7.61 -2.58 7.24
CA LEU A 185 8.65 -1.91 6.45
C LEU A 185 10.08 -2.19 6.95
N GLN A 186 10.28 -3.26 7.71
CA GLN A 186 11.53 -3.58 8.39
C GLN A 186 12.55 -4.27 7.49
N ASN A 187 12.13 -4.86 6.37
CA ASN A 187 12.99 -5.79 5.64
C ASN A 187 13.98 -5.11 4.68
N ASN A 188 13.82 -3.81 4.35
CA ASN A 188 14.75 -3.10 3.47
C ASN A 188 14.69 -1.58 3.70
N LYS A 189 15.77 -1.01 4.23
CA LYS A 189 15.92 0.44 4.48
C LYS A 189 15.65 1.29 3.24
N ARG A 190 16.04 0.81 2.05
CA ARG A 190 15.83 1.53 0.79
C ARG A 190 14.35 1.67 0.47
N GLU A 191 13.56 0.64 0.77
CA GLU A 191 12.12 0.66 0.55
C GLU A 191 11.46 1.70 1.46
N LEU A 192 11.88 1.78 2.73
CA LEU A 192 11.42 2.81 3.67
C LEU A 192 11.74 4.23 3.15
N PHE A 193 12.97 4.48 2.70
CA PHE A 193 13.37 5.79 2.20
C PHE A 193 12.64 6.18 0.92
N ASN A 194 12.38 5.23 0.02
CA ASN A 194 11.58 5.46 -1.18
C ASN A 194 10.14 5.83 -0.85
N LEU A 195 9.52 5.20 0.17
CA LEU A 195 8.18 5.56 0.63
C LEU A 195 8.15 6.96 1.27
N LEU A 196 9.17 7.30 2.07
CA LEU A 196 9.29 8.64 2.64
C LEU A 196 9.43 9.70 1.55
N GLN A 197 10.28 9.47 0.55
CA GLN A 197 10.43 10.37 -0.60
C GLN A 197 9.12 10.53 -1.39
N PHE A 198 8.31 9.46 -1.48
CA PHE A 198 7.01 9.53 -2.14
C PHE A 198 6.02 10.40 -1.36
N VAL A 199 6.02 10.26 -0.04
CA VAL A 199 5.13 11.00 0.87
C VAL A 199 5.59 12.45 0.97
N ASP A 200 6.89 12.71 1.09
CA ASP A 200 7.46 14.04 1.23
C ASP A 200 8.68 14.19 0.32
N THR A 201 8.54 15.01 -0.71
CA THR A 201 9.58 15.25 -1.72
C THR A 201 10.79 16.01 -1.18
N ALA A 202 10.71 16.60 0.02
CA ALA A 202 11.88 17.19 0.68
C ALA A 202 12.91 16.12 1.07
N HIS A 203 12.48 14.88 1.28
CA HIS A 203 13.35 13.76 1.58
C HIS A 203 13.89 13.15 0.30
N ASN A 204 15.22 13.01 0.22
CA ASN A 204 15.87 12.29 -0.88
C ASN A 204 16.28 10.90 -0.39
N ALA A 205 15.73 9.87 -1.02
CA ALA A 205 15.95 8.49 -0.62
C ALA A 205 17.42 8.05 -0.76
N ALA A 206 18.13 8.53 -1.79
CA ALA A 206 19.55 8.20 -1.98
C ALA A 206 20.44 8.82 -0.90
N LYS A 207 20.19 10.09 -0.54
CA LYS A 207 20.93 10.75 0.54
C LYS A 207 20.69 10.09 1.89
N LEU A 208 19.45 9.69 2.18
CA LEU A 208 19.13 8.95 3.41
C LEU A 208 19.79 7.57 3.42
N ASP A 209 19.86 6.90 2.28
CA ASP A 209 20.51 5.58 2.17
C ASP A 209 22.02 5.65 2.42
N GLU A 210 22.67 6.75 2.01
CA GLU A 210 24.07 7.06 2.33
C GLU A 210 24.26 7.45 3.80
N GLU A 211 23.42 8.34 4.34
CA GLU A 211 23.46 8.79 5.74
C GLU A 211 23.27 7.62 6.73
N TYR A 212 22.40 6.69 6.39
CA TYR A 212 22.08 5.49 7.16
C TYR A 212 22.62 4.22 6.46
N ALA A 213 23.81 4.31 5.86
CA ALA A 213 24.49 3.19 5.24
C ALA A 213 24.70 2.03 6.23
N GLU A 214 25.26 2.36 7.40
CA GLU A 214 25.42 1.45 8.55
C GLU A 214 24.47 1.88 9.66
N LEU A 215 23.62 0.97 10.13
CA LEU A 215 22.71 1.23 11.25
C LEU A 215 23.43 0.91 12.57
N ASN A 216 23.69 1.96 13.33
CA ASN A 216 24.34 1.92 14.64
C ASN A 216 23.32 2.25 15.74
N ALA A 217 23.62 1.85 16.99
CA ALA A 217 22.74 2.11 18.14
C ALA A 217 22.44 3.61 18.35
N THR A 218 23.29 4.51 17.84
CA THR A 218 23.15 5.97 17.95
C THR A 218 22.34 6.60 16.81
N ASN A 219 22.33 6.03 15.61
CA ASN A 219 21.64 6.62 14.44
C ASN A 219 20.21 6.05 14.25
N LEU A 220 19.96 4.83 14.71
CA LEU A 220 18.64 4.20 14.62
C LEU A 220 17.56 4.99 15.38
N PRO A 221 17.79 5.51 16.61
CA PRO A 221 16.81 6.35 17.29
C PRO A 221 16.54 7.66 16.55
N LYS A 222 17.56 8.28 15.95
CA LYS A 222 17.41 9.50 15.15
C LYS A 222 16.55 9.26 13.91
N LEU A 223 16.76 8.12 13.24
CA LEU A 223 15.91 7.70 12.13
C LEU A 223 14.47 7.49 12.60
N HIS A 224 14.27 6.80 13.71
CA HIS A 224 12.93 6.60 14.28
C HIS A 224 12.20 7.91 14.56
N GLU A 225 12.87 8.89 15.20
CA GLU A 225 12.28 10.20 15.47
C GLU A 225 11.97 10.98 14.18
N LYS A 226 12.80 10.85 13.15
CA LYS A 226 12.58 11.48 11.84
C LYS A 226 11.36 10.91 11.11
N ILE A 227 11.14 9.59 11.18
CA ILE A 227 10.02 8.93 10.48
C ILE A 227 8.72 8.96 11.28
N ARG A 228 8.79 9.01 12.60
CA ARG A 228 7.64 8.91 13.52
C ARG A 228 6.46 9.81 13.15
N PRO A 229 6.62 11.08 12.71
CA PRO A 229 5.50 11.93 12.33
C PRO A 229 4.71 11.45 11.11
N TYR A 230 5.33 10.65 10.23
CA TYR A 230 4.72 10.14 9.01
C TYR A 230 4.02 8.79 9.21
N PHE A 231 4.30 8.08 10.30
CA PHE A 231 3.87 6.71 10.50
C PHE A 231 2.92 6.56 11.69
N LEU A 232 1.76 5.97 11.43
CA LEU A 232 0.91 5.40 12.48
C LEU A 232 0.90 3.88 12.33
N ARG A 233 1.38 3.17 13.35
CA ARG A 233 1.46 1.70 13.36
C ARG A 233 0.94 1.13 14.67
N ARG A 234 -0.10 0.29 14.58
CA ARG A 234 -0.67 -0.45 15.71
C ARG A 234 -0.80 -1.94 15.39
N THR A 235 -0.68 -2.78 16.42
CA THR A 235 -0.87 -4.24 16.32
C THR A 235 -2.21 -4.67 16.92
N LYS A 236 -2.72 -5.84 16.51
CA LYS A 236 -3.94 -6.43 17.10
C LYS A 236 -3.82 -6.61 18.60
N ALA A 237 -2.65 -7.03 19.10
CA ALA A 237 -2.40 -7.19 20.53
C ALA A 237 -2.52 -5.86 21.32
N GLN A 238 -2.18 -4.73 20.69
CA GLN A 238 -2.28 -3.41 21.34
C GLN A 238 -3.74 -2.92 21.42
N VAL A 239 -4.53 -3.13 20.36
CA VAL A 239 -5.83 -2.46 20.19
C VAL A 239 -7.04 -3.39 20.35
N LEU A 240 -6.89 -4.69 20.10
CA LEU A 240 -7.95 -5.70 20.17
C LEU A 240 -7.65 -6.73 21.27
N LYS A 241 -7.61 -6.26 22.54
CA LYS A 241 -7.31 -7.09 23.72
C LYS A 241 -8.33 -8.21 24.00
N PHE A 242 -9.49 -8.16 23.34
CA PHE A 242 -10.57 -9.14 23.49
C PHE A 242 -10.46 -10.32 22.51
N LEU A 243 -9.53 -10.29 21.54
CA LEU A 243 -9.35 -11.40 20.60
C LEU A 243 -8.64 -12.58 21.28
N PRO A 244 -8.98 -13.83 20.89
CA PRO A 244 -8.27 -15.00 21.37
C PRO A 244 -6.80 -15.01 20.89
N PRO A 245 -5.87 -15.65 21.62
CA PRO A 245 -4.48 -15.76 21.20
C PRO A 245 -4.36 -16.57 19.90
N MET A 246 -3.46 -16.17 19.02
CA MET A 246 -3.14 -16.96 17.82
C MET A 246 -2.14 -18.08 18.18
N ALA A 247 -2.46 -19.31 17.79
CA ALA A 247 -1.57 -20.45 17.88
C ALA A 247 -0.99 -20.76 16.50
N GLN A 248 0.33 -20.94 16.41
CA GLN A 248 1.01 -21.39 15.21
C GLN A 248 1.61 -22.77 15.46
N ILE A 249 1.18 -23.77 14.69
CA ILE A 249 1.66 -25.15 14.84
C ILE A 249 2.51 -25.48 13.61
N ILE A 250 3.75 -25.87 13.85
CA ILE A 250 4.65 -26.40 12.81
C ILE A 250 4.46 -27.92 12.80
N LEU A 251 3.95 -28.46 11.70
CA LEU A 251 3.80 -29.90 11.50
C LEU A 251 5.00 -30.41 10.69
N PRO A 252 5.99 -31.07 11.33
CA PRO A 252 7.06 -31.73 10.58
C PRO A 252 6.48 -32.91 9.80
N VAL A 253 6.69 -32.93 8.48
CA VAL A 253 6.22 -33.99 7.59
C VAL A 253 7.43 -34.72 7.00
N SER A 254 7.44 -36.04 7.09
CA SER A 254 8.46 -36.87 6.44
C SER A 254 8.16 -37.02 4.94
N MET A 255 9.20 -37.05 4.12
CA MET A 255 9.04 -37.31 2.68
C MET A 255 8.54 -38.73 2.44
N THR A 256 7.63 -38.89 1.48
CA THR A 256 7.27 -40.23 0.96
C THR A 256 8.41 -40.84 0.15
N ILE A 257 8.41 -42.16 -0.03
CA ILE A 257 9.43 -42.88 -0.82
C ILE A 257 9.56 -42.31 -2.24
N LEU A 258 8.44 -41.91 -2.86
CA LEU A 258 8.44 -41.32 -4.20
C LEU A 258 9.05 -39.92 -4.20
N GLN A 259 8.70 -39.06 -3.24
CA GLN A 259 9.30 -37.74 -3.08
C GLN A 259 10.79 -37.84 -2.81
N GLU A 260 11.23 -38.78 -1.97
CA GLU A 260 12.64 -39.00 -1.69
C GLU A 260 13.41 -39.43 -2.95
N LYS A 261 12.87 -40.37 -3.73
CA LYS A 261 13.46 -40.78 -5.02
C LYS A 261 13.53 -39.63 -6.01
N LEU A 262 12.48 -38.81 -6.09
CA LEU A 262 12.39 -37.67 -6.99
C LEU A 262 13.38 -36.55 -6.57
N CYS A 263 13.44 -36.21 -5.28
CA CYS A 263 14.44 -35.30 -4.71
C CYS A 263 15.87 -35.78 -4.99
N LYS A 264 16.17 -37.07 -4.75
CA LYS A 264 17.48 -37.67 -5.06
C LYS A 264 17.81 -37.58 -6.55
N SER A 265 16.84 -37.85 -7.43
CA SER A 265 17.00 -37.74 -8.89
C SER A 265 17.29 -36.30 -9.34
N ILE A 266 16.59 -35.31 -8.76
CA ILE A 266 16.82 -33.89 -9.05
C ILE A 266 18.20 -33.45 -8.56
N MET A 267 18.62 -33.89 -7.37
CA MET A 267 19.96 -33.62 -6.84
C MET A 267 21.05 -34.27 -7.70
N ALA A 268 20.82 -35.49 -8.19
CA ALA A 268 21.79 -36.22 -9.01
C ALA A 268 22.03 -35.59 -10.40
N LYS A 269 21.14 -34.72 -10.89
CA LYS A 269 21.32 -34.05 -12.21
C LYS A 269 22.42 -32.99 -12.23
N SER A 270 22.87 -32.49 -11.08
CA SER A 270 23.95 -31.49 -11.02
C SER A 270 24.76 -31.56 -9.71
N PRO A 271 25.54 -32.64 -9.51
CA PRO A 271 26.26 -32.88 -8.26
C PRO A 271 27.39 -31.86 -8.00
N GLU A 272 27.99 -31.28 -9.05
CA GLU A 272 29.03 -30.25 -8.94
C GLU A 272 28.49 -28.93 -8.38
N LEU A 273 27.29 -28.52 -8.80
CA LEU A 273 26.63 -27.31 -8.31
C LEU A 273 26.21 -27.44 -6.85
N ILE A 274 25.80 -28.63 -6.42
CA ILE A 274 25.44 -28.90 -5.03
C ILE A 274 26.68 -28.93 -4.15
N LYS A 275 27.77 -29.57 -4.59
CA LYS A 275 29.06 -29.55 -3.87
C LYS A 275 29.61 -28.14 -3.70
N ALA A 276 29.44 -27.25 -4.68
CA ALA A 276 29.82 -25.85 -4.57
C ALA A 276 29.02 -25.05 -3.52
N ILE A 277 27.78 -25.46 -3.20
CA ILE A 277 26.97 -24.86 -2.11
C ILE A 277 27.54 -25.25 -0.75
N PHE A 278 27.91 -26.51 -0.56
CA PHE A 278 28.41 -27.03 0.72
C PHE A 278 29.88 -26.63 0.99
N ALA A 279 30.61 -26.18 -0.03
CA ALA A 279 32.02 -25.78 0.08
C ALA A 279 32.23 -24.29 0.39
N ASP A 280 31.16 -23.50 0.61
CA ASP A 280 31.21 -22.04 0.86
C ASP A 280 31.98 -21.22 -0.20
N ASP A 281 32.21 -21.80 -1.38
CA ASP A 281 33.00 -21.19 -2.43
C ASP A 281 32.13 -20.20 -3.22
N LYS A 282 32.62 -18.96 -3.38
CA LYS A 282 31.89 -17.93 -4.13
C LYS A 282 31.66 -18.39 -5.58
N ILE A 283 30.43 -18.79 -5.90
CA ILE A 283 30.00 -19.18 -7.25
C ILE A 283 30.29 -18.04 -8.24
N LYS A 284 31.34 -18.17 -9.05
CA LYS A 284 31.90 -17.11 -9.92
C LYS A 284 31.13 -16.88 -11.23
N LYS A 285 30.20 -17.77 -11.64
CA LYS A 285 29.47 -17.66 -12.93
C LYS A 285 27.96 -17.46 -12.75
N THR A 286 27.42 -16.43 -13.41
CA THR A 286 25.99 -16.05 -13.38
C THR A 286 25.07 -17.15 -13.92
N LYS A 287 25.53 -17.94 -14.90
CA LYS A 287 24.78 -19.07 -15.49
C LYS A 287 24.55 -20.21 -14.48
N ASP A 288 25.54 -20.46 -13.63
CA ASP A 288 25.51 -21.52 -12.62
C ASP A 288 24.57 -21.17 -11.46
N ARG A 289 24.48 -19.87 -11.10
CA ARG A 289 23.50 -19.35 -10.13
C ARG A 289 22.05 -19.50 -10.61
N GLY A 290 21.77 -19.27 -11.89
CA GLY A 290 20.44 -19.44 -12.47
C GLY A 290 19.97 -20.90 -12.48
N SER A 291 20.86 -21.82 -12.88
CA SER A 291 20.61 -23.27 -12.84
C SER A 291 20.32 -23.76 -11.42
N LEU A 292 21.10 -23.28 -10.45
CA LEU A 292 20.98 -23.66 -9.04
C LEU A 292 19.70 -23.14 -8.39
N ASN A 293 19.30 -21.89 -8.69
CA ASN A 293 18.00 -21.36 -8.26
C ASN A 293 16.83 -22.18 -8.82
N ASN A 294 16.94 -22.64 -10.07
CA ASN A 294 15.94 -23.54 -10.65
C ASN A 294 15.91 -24.89 -9.93
N ILE A 295 17.06 -25.49 -9.61
CA ILE A 295 17.14 -26.75 -8.86
C ILE A 295 16.52 -26.61 -7.46
N LEU A 296 16.88 -25.57 -6.71
CA LEU A 296 16.30 -25.30 -5.40
C LEU A 296 14.79 -25.06 -5.47
N MET A 297 14.31 -24.39 -6.51
CA MET A 297 12.87 -24.20 -6.74
C MET A 297 12.18 -25.52 -7.07
N GLN A 298 12.82 -26.41 -7.84
CA GLN A 298 12.28 -27.74 -8.13
C GLN A 298 12.22 -28.58 -6.85
N LEU A 299 13.28 -28.60 -6.03
CA LEU A 299 13.30 -29.31 -4.75
C LEU A 299 12.22 -28.81 -3.77
N ARG A 300 11.89 -27.52 -3.78
CA ARG A 300 10.77 -26.96 -2.98
C ARG A 300 9.39 -27.41 -3.46
N LYS A 301 9.26 -27.84 -4.71
CA LYS A 301 7.99 -28.31 -5.29
C LYS A 301 7.75 -29.80 -5.07
N CYS A 302 8.81 -30.55 -4.74
CA CYS A 302 8.77 -31.98 -4.44
C CYS A 302 8.23 -32.24 -3.04
#